data_AF-A0A9D2EQG6-F1
#
_entry.id   AF-A0A9D2EQG6-F1
#
_cell.length_a   1.000
_cell.length_b   1.000
_cell.length_c   1.000
_cell.angle_alpha   90.00
_cell.angle_beta   90.00
_cell.angle_gamma   90.00
#
_symmetry.space_group_name_H-M   'P 1'
#
loop_
_entity.id
_entity.type
_entity.pdbx_description
1 polymer ?
#
loop_
_entity_poly.entity_id
_entity_poly.type
_entity_poly.pdbx_seq_one_letter_code
_entity_poly.pdbx_strand_id
1 'polypeptide(L)' 'MKDVVALGELLIDFAPVSTDESGYPTLKAQPGGAPGNFLAALQKYGCTTALIGKVGDDTFGHLLK' A
#
# COMPACT_ATOMS: atom_id res chain seq x y z
N MET A 1 13.15 1.90 -19.59
CA MET A 1 13.99 1.59 -18.41
C MET A 1 13.30 2.18 -17.19
N LYS A 2 13.46 1.59 -16.00
CA LYS A 2 12.92 2.17 -14.74
C LYS A 2 14.08 2.81 -13.98
N ASP A 3 13.84 3.95 -13.35
CA ASP A 3 14.84 4.66 -12.55
C ASP A 3 15.11 3.92 -11.24
N VAL A 4 14.06 3.39 -10.62
CA VAL A 4 14.15 2.63 -9.37
C VAL A 4 13.24 1.40 -9.43
N VAL A 5 13.79 0.25 -9.04
CA VAL A 5 13.05 -0.99 -8.82
C VAL A 5 13.28 -1.42 -7.38
N ALA A 6 12.21 -1.71 -6.64
CA ALA A 6 12.32 -2.31 -5.31
C ALA A 6 11.79 -3.75 -5.31
N LEU A 7 12.35 -4.58 -4.44
CA LEU A 7 11.86 -5.93 -4.14
C LEU A 7 11.30 -5.93 -2.71
N GLY A 8 10.09 -6.45 -2.54
CA GLY A 8 9.52 -6.66 -1.20
C GLY A 8 8.01 -6.85 -1.22
N GLU A 9 7.38 -6.50 -0.11
CA GLU A 9 5.95 -6.73 0.12
C GLU A 9 5.12 -5.45 0.02
N LEU A 10 3.83 -5.64 -0.30
CA LEU A 10 2.76 -4.66 -0.10
C LEU A 10 1.87 -5.14 1.03
N LEU A 11 1.39 -4.21 1.83
CA LEU A 11 0.54 -4.48 2.99
C LEU A 11 -0.76 -3.70 2.88
N ILE A 12 -1.77 -4.09 3.66
CA ILE A 12 -2.94 -3.25 3.92
C ILE A 12 -2.79 -2.66 5.32
N ASP A 13 -2.68 -1.34 5.36
CA ASP A 13 -2.67 -0.59 6.61
C ASP A 13 -4.10 -0.18 6.94
N PHE A 14 -4.62 -0.67 8.06
CA PHE A 14 -5.92 -0.26 8.58
C PHE A 14 -5.75 0.93 9.51
N ALA A 15 -6.17 2.11 9.05
CA ALA A 15 -6.16 3.33 9.85
C ALA A 15 -7.57 3.65 10.40
N PRO A 16 -7.72 3.98 11.68
CA PRO A 16 -9.01 4.39 12.23
C PRO A 16 -9.46 5.73 11.61
N VAL A 17 -10.73 5.82 11.20
CA VAL A 17 -11.33 7.04 10.64
C VAL A 17 -12.49 7.59 11.45
N SER A 18 -13.11 6.75 12.28
CA SER A 18 -14.14 7.13 13.24
C SER A 18 -14.28 6.04 14.29
N THR A 19 -15.00 6.34 15.37
CA THR A 19 -15.38 5.39 16.43
C THR A 19 -16.88 5.49 16.64
N ASP A 20 -17.57 4.36 16.75
CA ASP A 20 -19.02 4.34 16.99
C ASP A 20 -19.37 4.60 18.47
N GLU A 21 -20.68 4.68 18.77
CA GLU A 21 -21.19 4.92 20.13
C GLU A 21 -20.83 3.81 21.13
N SER A 22 -20.52 2.61 20.64
CA SER A 22 -20.09 1.46 21.44
C SER A 22 -18.57 1.38 21.60
N GLY A 23 -17.81 2.32 21.03
CA GLY A 23 -16.36 2.39 21.14
C GLY A 23 -15.60 1.59 20.08
N TYR A 24 -16.26 1.02 19.07
CA TYR A 24 -15.59 0.26 18.01
C TYR A 24 -15.09 1.18 16.89
N PRO A 25 -13.84 1.00 16.44
CA PRO A 25 -13.29 1.82 15.37
C PRO A 25 -13.81 1.36 14.00
N THR A 26 -14.20 2.33 13.16
CA THR A 26 -14.26 2.11 11.72
C THR A 26 -12.85 2.27 11.15
N LEU A 27 -12.36 1.22 10.49
CA LEU A 27 -11.02 1.20 9.91
C LEU A 27 -11.10 1.38 8.40
N LYS A 28 -10.27 2.27 7.86
CA LYS A 28 -10.07 2.43 6.42
C LYS A 28 -8.81 1.68 6.01
N ALA A 29 -8.97 0.72 5.10
CA ALA A 29 -7.87 0.05 4.43
C ALA A 29 -7.13 1.01 3.50
N GLN A 30 -5.80 1.05 3.60
CA GLN A 30 -4.91 1.80 2.71
C GLN A 30 -3.78 0.91 2.22
N PRO A 31 -3.26 1.11 1.00
CA PRO A 31 -2.05 0.44 0.56
C PRO A 31 -0.87 0.88 1.43
N GLY A 32 -0.09 -0.09 1.89
CA GLY A 32 1.08 0.09 2.75
C GLY A 32 2.27 -0.78 2.32
N GLY A 33 3.26 -0.86 3.20
CA GLY A 33 4.53 -1.55 2.95
C GLY A 33 5.65 -0.58 2.56
N ALA A 34 6.82 -0.72 3.21
CA ALA A 34 7.93 0.21 3.05
C ALA A 34 8.42 0.34 1.58
N PRO A 35 8.58 -0.75 0.80
CA PRO A 35 8.98 -0.65 -0.60
C PRO A 35 7.93 0.06 -1.46
N GLY A 36 6.65 -0.26 -1.27
CA GLY A 36 5.54 0.38 -1.99
C GLY A 36 5.46 1.88 -1.72
N ASN A 37 5.52 2.26 -0.45
CA ASN A 37 5.48 3.66 -0.01
C ASN A 37 6.66 4.47 -0.56
N PHE A 38 7.87 3.90 -0.54
CA PHE A 38 9.05 4.55 -1.10
C PHE A 38 8.92 4.78 -2.62
N LEU A 39 8.51 3.76 -3.38
CA LEU A 39 8.32 3.89 -4.82
C LEU A 39 7.18 4.86 -5.18
N ALA A 40 6.09 4.89 -4.40
CA ALA A 40 4.98 5.82 -4.59
C ALA A 40 5.43 7.27 -4.38
N ALA A 41 6.29 7.53 -3.38
CA ALA A 41 6.88 8.85 -3.18
C ALA A 41 7.77 9.26 -4.37
N LEU A 42 8.62 8.36 -4.86
CA LEU A 42 9.49 8.62 -6.02
C LEU A 42 8.70 8.91 -7.30
N GLN A 43 7.55 8.25 -7.52
CA GLN A 43 6.68 8.61 -8.65
C GLN A 43 6.16 10.04 -8.54
N LYS A 44 5.82 10.53 -7.33
CA LYS A 44 5.43 11.94 -7.14
C LYS A 44 6.57 12.92 -7.46
N TYR A 45 7.83 12.48 -7.36
CA TYR A 45 9.01 13.26 -7.74
C TYR A 45 9.44 13.08 -9.21
N GLY A 46 8.63 12.38 -10.03
CA GLY A 46 8.87 12.23 -11.47
C GLY A 46 9.71 11.03 -11.88
N CYS A 47 10.08 10.15 -10.95
CA CYS A 47 10.80 8.91 -11.29
C CYS A 47 9.85 7.84 -11.85
N THR A 48 10.36 7.06 -12.81
CA THR A 48 9.72 5.84 -13.29
C THR A 48 10.09 4.67 -12.37
N THR A 49 9.10 4.10 -11.68
CA THR A 49 9.34 3.04 -10.69
C THR A 49 8.71 1.70 -11.07
N ALA A 50 9.18 0.62 -10.44
CA ALA A 50 8.53 -0.70 -10.45
C ALA A 50 8.77 -1.44 -9.13
N LEU A 51 7.80 -2.27 -8.74
CA LEU A 51 7.91 -3.18 -7.60
C LEU A 51 7.95 -4.63 -8.09
N ILE A 52 8.88 -5.40 -7.53
CA ILE A 52 8.86 -6.87 -7.60
C ILE A 52 8.31 -7.35 -6.26
N GLY A 53 7.21 -8.08 -6.30
CA GLY A 53 6.54 -8.56 -5.11
C GLY A 53 5.42 -9.53 -5.45
N LYS A 54 4.74 -10.04 -4.42
CA LYS A 54 3.58 -10.92 -4.56
C LYS A 54 2.54 -10.53 -3.52
N VAL A 55 1.29 -10.53 -3.94
CA VAL A 55 0.12 -10.36 -3.07
C VAL A 55 -0.77 -11.61 -3.19
N GLY A 56 -1.67 -11.80 -2.23
CA GLY A 56 -2.66 -12.88 -2.26
C GLY A 56 -3.60 -12.78 -3.46
N ASP A 57 -4.24 -13.89 -3.80
CA ASP A 57 -5.36 -13.90 -4.75
C ASP A 57 -6.68 -13.78 -3.97
N ASP A 58 -6.84 -12.62 -3.35
CA ASP A 58 -7.94 -12.29 -2.46
C ASP A 58 -8.32 -10.80 -2.60
N THR A 59 -9.36 -10.37 -1.89
CA THR A 59 -9.88 -9.01 -1.96
C THR A 59 -8.80 -7.95 -1.67
N PHE A 60 -7.91 -8.19 -0.72
CA PHE A 60 -6.86 -7.23 -0.40
C PHE A 60 -5.74 -7.24 -1.44
N GLY A 61 -5.35 -8.42 -1.92
CA GLY A 61 -4.38 -8.53 -3.01
C GLY A 61 -4.86 -7.88 -4.31
N HIS A 62 -6.16 -7.94 -4.61
CA HIS A 62 -6.74 -7.24 -5.76
C HIS A 62 -6.79 -5.73 -5.59
N LEU A 63 -6.92 -5.22 -4.36
CA LEU A 63 -6.86 -3.77 -4.06
C LEU A 63 -5.43 -3.20 -4.16
N LEU A 64 -4.40 -4.04 -4.03
CA LEU A 64 -2.99 -3.65 -4.06
C LEU A 64 -2.35 -3.69 -5.46
N LYS A 65 -3.04 -4.27 -6.45
CA LYS A 65 -2.60 -4.34 -7.85
C LYS A 65 -3.09 -3.12 -8.62
#